data_AF-A0A8S2X8E3-F1
#
_entry.id   AF-A0A8S2X8E3-F1
#
_cell.length_a   1.000
_cell.length_b   1.000
_cell.length_c   1.000
_cell.angle_alpha   90.00
_cell.angle_beta   90.00
_cell.angle_gamma   90.00
#
_symmetry.space_group_name_H-M   'P 1'
#
loop_
_entity.id
_entity.type
_entity.pdbx_description
1 polymer ?
#
loop_
_entity_poly.entity_id
_entity_poly.type
_entity_poly.pdbx_seq_one_letter_code
_entity_poly.pdbx_strand_id
1 'polypeptide(L)'
;MATGFTNMFQELANTNPKISAITYELETSPTNEEKITLVRRVKWFYDAPIVRFYYHVIFFILFLGLFSFVLLVDYFPLNIYGETRSGIQNLPIPISEIILHICAWGLIADEIYQWVKHQRNEQDYSGDLRNISDIFGIILYSVGFITRFIVLERAFIVSKILMCMALIFCSIRLLHLFAAYESLGPTLVMIFKMTQQAMLIFVFFILIFLFSFSITSVSLLATTSQVNWTYTDDGHLLKATVIGNGSRTEMWDWQLFRDVINWGIWKVFGQIDEPINNSVSRKFHKEKKMCNL
;
A
#
# COMPACT_ATOMS: atom_id res chain seq x y z
N MET A 1 44.45 -13.67 -0.37
CA MET A 1 44.36 -12.22 -0.10
C MET A 1 44.50 -11.90 1.39
N ALA A 2 43.85 -12.65 2.30
CA ALA A 2 43.97 -12.46 3.76
C ALA A 2 45.39 -12.69 4.34
N THR A 3 46.18 -13.61 3.77
CA THR A 3 47.55 -13.92 4.23
C THR A 3 48.58 -12.83 3.90
N GLY A 4 48.32 -11.99 2.90
CA GLY A 4 49.23 -10.88 2.56
C GLY A 4 49.10 -9.69 3.51
N PHE A 5 47.90 -9.46 4.04
CA PHE A 5 47.62 -8.32 4.92
C PHE A 5 48.19 -8.54 6.33
N THR A 6 48.16 -9.77 6.85
CA THR A 6 48.78 -10.13 8.13
C THR A 6 50.29 -9.96 8.12
N ASN A 7 50.94 -10.35 7.01
CA ASN A 7 52.40 -10.25 6.88
C ASN A 7 52.86 -8.78 6.78
N MET A 8 52.07 -7.92 6.11
CA MET A 8 52.35 -6.49 6.00
C MET A 8 52.26 -5.76 7.35
N PHE A 9 51.28 -6.12 8.20
CA PHE A 9 51.16 -5.56 9.54
C PHE A 9 52.31 -6.02 10.46
N GLN A 10 52.75 -7.27 10.33
CA GLN A 10 53.88 -7.80 11.09
C GLN A 10 55.19 -7.03 10.76
N GLU A 11 55.39 -6.70 9.48
CA GLU A 11 56.59 -6.00 9.01
C GLU A 11 56.58 -4.49 9.37
N LEU A 12 55.41 -3.86 9.35
CA LEU A 12 55.20 -2.48 9.81
C LEU A 12 55.33 -2.33 11.34
N ALA A 13 54.90 -3.32 12.11
CA ALA A 13 55.08 -3.33 13.57
C ALA A 13 56.55 -3.45 13.98
N ASN A 14 57.36 -4.15 13.18
CA ASN A 14 58.78 -4.38 13.49
C ASN A 14 59.70 -3.20 13.12
N THR A 15 59.27 -2.33 12.21
CA THR A 15 60.04 -1.16 11.75
C THR A 15 59.74 0.12 12.53
N ASN A 16 58.61 0.18 13.26
CA ASN A 16 58.21 1.39 13.97
C ASN A 16 57.93 1.12 15.47
N PRO A 17 58.79 1.59 16.39
CA PRO A 17 58.63 1.36 17.83
C PRO A 17 57.36 1.99 18.42
N LYS A 18 56.71 2.93 17.71
CA LYS A 18 55.41 3.48 18.11
C LYS A 18 54.24 2.55 17.77
N ILE A 19 54.33 1.81 16.66
CA ILE A 19 53.28 0.87 16.26
C ILE A 19 53.34 -0.37 17.15
N SER A 20 54.53 -0.87 17.48
CA SER A 20 54.67 -1.96 18.45
C SER A 20 54.13 -1.58 19.83
N ALA A 21 54.37 -0.35 20.29
CA ALA A 21 53.80 0.14 21.56
C ALA A 21 52.26 0.17 21.54
N ILE A 22 51.64 0.57 20.42
CA ILE A 22 50.18 0.56 20.25
C ILE A 22 49.63 -0.87 20.18
N THR A 23 50.33 -1.79 19.51
CA THR A 23 49.96 -3.21 19.46
C THR A 23 50.07 -3.85 20.85
N TYR A 24 51.13 -3.53 21.60
CA TYR A 24 51.29 -3.95 22.99
C TYR A 24 50.25 -3.32 23.92
N GLU A 25 49.87 -2.05 23.75
CA GLU A 25 48.77 -1.42 24.51
C GLU A 25 47.40 -2.02 24.17
N LEU A 26 47.17 -2.45 22.93
CA LEU A 26 45.98 -3.19 22.51
C LEU A 26 45.94 -4.62 23.08
N GLU A 27 47.10 -5.28 23.23
CA GLU A 27 47.22 -6.61 23.88
C GLU A 27 47.22 -6.54 25.41
N THR A 28 47.70 -5.45 26.00
CA THR A 28 47.82 -5.27 27.47
C THR A 28 46.67 -4.48 28.09
N SER A 29 45.77 -3.91 27.28
CA SER A 29 44.46 -3.50 27.77
C SER A 29 43.84 -4.74 28.42
N PRO A 30 43.63 -4.76 29.75
CA PRO A 30 43.10 -5.93 30.40
C PRO A 30 41.74 -6.18 29.78
N THR A 31 41.64 -7.24 28.98
CA THR A 31 40.39 -7.91 28.71
C THR A 31 39.96 -8.47 30.06
N ASN A 32 39.42 -7.58 30.89
CA ASN A 32 38.40 -7.95 31.83
C ASN A 32 37.32 -8.57 30.95
N GLU A 33 37.41 -9.88 30.74
CA GLU A 33 36.29 -10.74 30.38
C GLU A 33 35.31 -10.64 31.55
N GLU A 34 34.72 -9.45 31.72
CA GLU A 34 33.57 -9.21 32.56
C GLU A 34 32.53 -10.15 31.96
N LYS A 35 32.33 -11.33 32.59
CA LYS A 35 31.46 -12.38 32.07
C LYS A 35 30.11 -11.76 31.79
N ILE A 36 29.91 -11.42 30.52
CA ILE A 36 28.77 -10.64 30.09
C ILE A 36 27.60 -11.55 30.33
N THR A 37 26.76 -11.21 31.31
CA THR A 37 25.61 -12.03 31.66
C THR A 37 24.77 -12.24 30.41
N LEU A 38 24.20 -13.44 30.23
CA LEU A 38 23.38 -13.76 29.06
C LEU A 38 22.27 -12.72 28.83
N VAL A 39 21.74 -12.16 29.92
CA VAL A 39 20.75 -11.07 29.91
C VAL A 39 21.29 -9.79 29.24
N ARG A 40 22.53 -9.40 29.52
CA ARG A 40 23.17 -8.21 28.92
C ARG A 40 23.48 -8.45 27.43
N ARG A 41 23.85 -9.68 27.06
CA ARG A 41 24.05 -10.08 25.65
C ARG A 41 22.75 -10.04 24.85
N VAL A 42 21.65 -10.55 25.43
CA VAL A 42 20.31 -10.46 24.82
C VAL A 42 19.88 -9.00 24.70
N LYS A 43 20.05 -8.18 25.75
CA LYS A 43 19.70 -6.76 25.69
C LYS A 43 20.43 -6.04 24.54
N TRP A 44 21.74 -6.23 24.40
CA TRP A 44 22.50 -5.62 23.30
C TRP A 44 22.09 -6.12 21.92
N PHE A 45 21.68 -7.38 21.81
CA PHE A 45 21.15 -7.92 20.57
C PHE A 45 19.84 -7.22 20.16
N TYR A 46 18.89 -7.05 21.10
CA TYR A 46 17.63 -6.34 20.85
C TYR A 46 17.82 -4.83 20.66
N ASP A 47 18.88 -4.25 21.24
CA ASP A 47 19.22 -2.83 21.05
C ASP A 47 19.86 -2.54 19.69
N ALA A 48 20.29 -3.56 18.97
CA ALA A 48 20.92 -3.41 17.67
C ALA A 48 19.95 -2.73 16.67
N PRO A 49 20.41 -1.77 15.86
CA PRO A 49 19.56 -0.98 14.97
C PRO A 49 18.84 -1.84 13.92
N ILE A 50 19.49 -2.89 13.41
CA ILE A 50 18.90 -3.86 12.48
C ILE A 50 17.73 -4.60 13.12
N VAL A 51 17.89 -5.05 14.36
CA VAL A 51 16.86 -5.81 15.06
C VAL A 51 15.63 -4.94 15.34
N ARG A 52 15.85 -3.69 15.78
CA ARG A 52 14.78 -2.70 15.96
C ARG A 52 14.01 -2.44 14.65
N PHE A 53 14.72 -2.35 13.52
CA PHE A 53 14.08 -2.18 12.20
C PHE A 53 13.15 -3.35 11.87
N TYR A 54 13.60 -4.60 12.01
CA TYR A 54 12.76 -5.77 11.73
C TYR A 54 11.53 -5.85 12.63
N TYR A 55 11.66 -5.53 13.92
CA TYR A 55 10.49 -5.49 14.82
C TYR A 55 9.47 -4.45 14.38
N HIS A 56 9.93 -3.26 13.95
CA HIS A 56 9.04 -2.22 13.44
C HIS A 56 8.32 -2.67 12.16
N VAL A 57 9.03 -3.33 11.23
CA VAL A 57 8.45 -3.87 9.99
C VAL A 57 7.39 -4.94 10.28
N ILE A 58 7.71 -5.93 11.11
CA ILE A 58 6.80 -7.04 11.44
C ILE A 58 5.56 -6.49 12.15
N PHE A 59 5.75 -5.61 13.13
CA PHE A 59 4.65 -4.95 13.83
C PHE A 59 3.75 -4.17 12.86
N PHE A 60 4.34 -3.43 11.91
CA PHE A 60 3.59 -2.64 10.95
C PHE A 60 2.79 -3.50 9.96
N ILE A 61 3.34 -4.62 9.49
CA ILE A 61 2.61 -5.58 8.65
C ILE A 61 1.43 -6.19 9.41
N LEU A 62 1.64 -6.59 10.68
CA LEU A 62 0.57 -7.12 11.52
C LEU A 62 -0.51 -6.06 11.79
N PHE A 63 -0.11 -4.81 12.04
CA PHE A 63 -1.03 -3.70 12.20
C PHE A 63 -1.88 -3.47 10.94
N LEU A 64 -1.27 -3.50 9.75
CA LEU A 64 -1.99 -3.32 8.49
C LEU A 64 -2.99 -4.47 8.24
N GLY A 65 -2.59 -5.71 8.55
CA GLY A 65 -3.47 -6.87 8.51
C GLY A 65 -4.64 -6.76 9.48
N LEU A 66 -4.38 -6.34 10.72
CA LEU A 66 -5.41 -6.08 11.73
C LEU A 66 -6.36 -4.95 11.28
N PHE A 67 -5.82 -3.85 10.73
CA PHE A 67 -6.61 -2.72 10.28
C PHE A 67 -7.54 -3.12 9.13
N SER A 68 -7.03 -3.89 8.16
CA SER A 68 -7.82 -4.46 7.08
C SER A 68 -8.90 -5.41 7.60
N PHE A 69 -8.55 -6.31 8.54
CA PHE A 69 -9.49 -7.24 9.16
C PHE A 69 -10.63 -6.51 9.88
N VAL A 70 -10.31 -5.51 10.70
CA VAL A 70 -11.32 -4.71 11.42
C VAL A 70 -12.25 -4.03 10.43
N LEU A 71 -11.72 -3.36 9.40
CA LEU A 71 -12.53 -2.65 8.41
C LEU A 71 -13.48 -3.55 7.61
N LEU A 72 -13.06 -4.80 7.33
CA LEU A 72 -13.82 -5.73 6.51
C LEU A 72 -14.83 -6.55 7.33
N VAL A 73 -14.42 -7.04 8.50
CA VAL A 73 -15.19 -8.04 9.28
C VAL A 73 -15.91 -7.41 10.46
N ASP A 74 -15.28 -6.47 11.16
CA ASP A 74 -15.72 -6.03 12.49
C ASP A 74 -16.18 -4.56 12.57
N TYR A 75 -16.11 -3.80 11.47
CA TYR A 75 -16.47 -2.38 11.45
C TYR A 75 -17.98 -2.18 11.31
N PHE A 76 -18.68 -2.16 12.44
CA PHE A 76 -20.12 -1.98 12.54
C PHE A 76 -20.50 -0.68 13.25
N PRO A 77 -21.71 -0.13 12.98
CA PRO A 77 -22.21 1.02 13.72
C PRO A 77 -22.19 0.73 15.22
N LEU A 78 -21.94 1.77 16.04
CA LEU A 78 -22.02 1.67 17.50
C LEU A 78 -23.48 1.35 17.87
N ASN A 79 -23.75 0.09 18.24
CA ASN A 79 -25.08 -0.36 18.61
C ASN A 79 -25.39 0.10 20.04
N ILE A 80 -25.90 1.33 20.20
CA ILE A 80 -26.27 1.90 21.50
C ILE A 80 -27.56 1.27 22.07
N TYR A 81 -28.40 0.68 21.22
CA TYR A 81 -29.73 0.19 21.60
C TYR A 81 -29.85 -1.33 21.87
N GLY A 82 -28.74 -2.05 22.02
CA GLY A 82 -28.79 -3.39 22.62
C GLY A 82 -29.49 -4.47 21.78
N GLU A 83 -29.50 -4.38 20.45
CA GLU A 83 -29.82 -5.56 19.64
C GLU A 83 -28.64 -6.53 19.70
N THR A 84 -28.86 -7.59 20.49
CA THR A 84 -27.94 -8.68 20.75
C THR A 84 -27.32 -9.20 19.45
N ARG A 85 -26.01 -8.98 19.30
CA ARG A 85 -25.19 -9.63 18.29
C ARG A 85 -25.34 -11.16 18.48
N SER A 86 -25.59 -11.92 17.43
CA SER A 86 -25.68 -13.40 17.47
C SER A 86 -24.31 -14.10 17.66
N GLY A 87 -23.46 -13.54 18.53
CA GLY A 87 -22.12 -14.03 18.83
C GLY A 87 -21.67 -13.65 20.25
N ILE A 88 -20.69 -14.40 20.77
CA ILE A 88 -20.27 -14.56 22.18
C ILE A 88 -19.80 -13.27 22.93
N GLN A 89 -19.97 -12.06 22.40
CA GLN A 89 -19.38 -10.85 22.98
C GLN A 89 -20.37 -9.66 23.00
N ASN A 90 -20.87 -9.35 24.20
CA ASN A 90 -21.78 -8.24 24.53
C ASN A 90 -21.09 -6.87 24.65
N LEU A 91 -19.95 -6.64 23.98
CA LEU A 91 -19.20 -5.39 24.10
C LEU A 91 -19.66 -4.40 23.02
N PRO A 92 -19.91 -3.11 23.35
CA PRO A 92 -20.36 -2.10 22.38
C PRO A 92 -19.34 -1.81 21.26
N ILE A 93 -18.07 -2.19 21.47
CA ILE A 93 -16.98 -2.09 20.50
C ILE A 93 -16.27 -3.47 20.46
N PRO A 94 -16.01 -4.06 19.28
CA PRO A 94 -15.30 -5.34 19.19
C PRO A 94 -13.85 -5.21 19.70
N ILE A 95 -13.34 -6.29 20.30
CA ILE A 95 -11.99 -6.32 20.89
C ILE A 95 -10.92 -6.02 19.84
N SER A 96 -11.12 -6.49 18.60
CA SER A 96 -10.23 -6.25 17.46
C SER A 96 -10.09 -4.75 17.13
N GLU A 97 -11.19 -3.99 17.19
CA GLU A 97 -11.19 -2.53 16.98
C GLU A 97 -10.47 -1.80 18.12
N ILE A 98 -10.62 -2.26 19.37
CA ILE A 98 -9.89 -1.70 20.51
C ILE A 98 -8.38 -1.90 20.34
N ILE A 99 -7.95 -3.12 20.00
CA ILE A 99 -6.53 -3.43 19.77
C ILE A 99 -5.99 -2.58 18.63
N LEU A 100 -6.74 -2.42 17.53
CA LEU A 100 -6.38 -1.56 16.42
C LEU A 100 -6.11 -0.13 16.89
N HIS A 101 -7.02 0.45 17.68
CA HIS A 101 -6.85 1.81 18.19
C HIS A 101 -5.63 1.96 19.08
N ILE A 102 -5.36 1.00 19.97
CA ILE A 102 -4.15 1.00 20.81
C ILE A 102 -2.90 0.96 19.95
N CYS A 103 -2.84 0.08 18.95
CA CYS A 103 -1.69 -0.01 18.04
C CYS A 103 -1.50 1.28 17.23
N ALA A 104 -2.58 1.88 16.74
CA ALA A 104 -2.52 3.12 15.97
C ALA A 104 -2.03 4.30 16.83
N TRP A 105 -2.49 4.41 18.08
CA TRP A 105 -1.98 5.42 19.01
C TRP A 105 -0.48 5.25 19.27
N GLY A 106 0.02 4.01 19.36
CA GLY A 106 1.45 3.72 19.42
C GLY A 106 2.22 4.24 18.21
N LEU A 107 1.72 3.99 16.99
CA LEU A 107 2.34 4.47 15.75
C LEU A 107 2.34 6.01 15.65
N ILE A 108 1.25 6.67 16.07
CA ILE A 108 1.17 8.13 16.11
C ILE A 108 2.19 8.69 17.10
N ALA A 109 2.34 8.07 18.27
CA ALA A 109 3.33 8.50 19.26
C ALA A 109 4.77 8.34 18.75
N ASP A 110 5.07 7.24 18.05
CA ASP A 110 6.38 7.02 17.41
C ASP A 110 6.69 8.09 16.36
N GLU A 111 5.68 8.52 15.59
CA GLU A 111 5.85 9.59 14.59
C GLU A 111 6.07 10.96 15.25
N ILE A 112 5.30 11.28 16.30
CA ILE A 112 5.48 12.52 17.07
C ILE A 112 6.86 12.57 17.69
N TYR A 113 7.37 11.44 18.23
CA TYR A 113 8.71 11.36 18.78
C TYR A 113 9.78 11.64 17.72
N GLN A 114 9.62 11.07 16.51
CA GLN A 114 10.52 11.33 15.39
C GLN A 114 10.49 12.80 14.96
N TRP A 115 9.30 13.39 14.88
CA TRP A 115 9.11 14.80 14.55
C TRP A 115 9.83 15.72 15.54
N VAL A 116 9.62 15.54 16.85
CA VAL A 116 10.27 16.33 17.90
C VAL A 116 11.79 16.18 17.85
N LYS A 117 12.29 14.96 17.61
CA LYS A 117 13.73 14.70 17.47
C LYS A 117 14.32 15.40 16.25
N HIS A 118 13.61 15.42 15.13
CA HIS A 118 14.05 16.10 13.90
C HIS A 118 14.04 17.62 14.05
N GLN A 119 12.99 18.17 14.66
CA GLN A 119 12.86 19.61 14.94
C GLN A 119 14.03 20.11 15.81
N ARG A 120 14.48 19.31 16.78
CA ARG A 120 15.63 19.63 17.63
C ARG A 120 16.96 19.66 16.87
N ASN A 121 17.07 18.92 15.77
CA ASN A 121 18.29 18.83 14.97
C ASN A 121 18.34 19.87 13.82
N GLU A 122 17.41 20.84 13.78
CA GLU A 122 17.30 21.89 12.75
C GLU A 122 17.26 21.35 11.31
N GLN A 123 16.80 20.12 11.13
CA GLN A 123 16.61 19.54 9.80
C GLN A 123 15.20 19.82 9.31
N ASP A 124 15.09 20.28 8.06
CA ASP A 124 13.83 20.67 7.46
C ASP A 124 12.97 19.43 7.17
N TYR A 125 12.10 19.10 8.13
CA TYR A 125 11.27 17.89 8.11
C TYR A 125 10.18 17.94 7.03
N SER A 126 9.76 19.14 6.61
CA SER A 126 8.56 19.35 5.79
C SER A 126 8.78 19.19 4.28
N GLY A 127 10.03 19.12 3.82
CA GLY A 127 10.37 19.07 2.39
C GLY A 127 10.29 17.68 1.75
N ASP A 128 10.29 16.62 2.55
CA ASP A 128 10.29 15.25 2.06
C ASP A 128 8.86 14.76 1.77
N LEU A 129 8.59 14.43 0.50
CA LEU A 129 7.29 13.87 0.03
C LEU A 129 6.82 12.68 0.86
N ARG A 130 7.76 11.91 1.44
CA ARG A 130 7.50 10.76 2.32
C ARG A 130 6.77 11.20 3.58
N ASN A 131 7.32 12.19 4.27
CA ASN A 131 6.79 12.69 5.51
C ASN A 131 5.44 13.41 5.32
N ILE A 132 5.26 14.15 4.22
CA ILE A 132 3.96 14.75 3.89
C ILE A 132 2.88 13.66 3.82
N SER A 133 3.16 12.53 3.16
CA SER A 133 2.20 11.42 3.07
C SER A 133 1.86 10.80 4.43
N ASP A 134 2.83 10.70 5.33
CA ASP A 134 2.64 10.16 6.68
C ASP A 134 1.76 11.10 7.54
N ILE A 135 1.97 12.42 7.43
CA ILE A 135 1.13 13.44 8.09
C ILE A 135 -0.32 13.35 7.60
N PHE A 136 -0.54 13.22 6.29
CA PHE A 136 -1.88 13.03 5.73
C PHE A 136 -2.56 11.77 6.28
N GLY A 137 -1.83 10.66 6.38
CA GLY A 137 -2.32 9.41 6.97
C GLY A 137 -2.78 9.59 8.42
N ILE A 138 -1.98 10.29 9.25
CA ILE A 138 -2.30 10.57 10.66
C ILE A 138 -3.54 11.45 10.80
N ILE A 139 -3.65 12.50 9.99
CA ILE A 139 -4.80 13.40 10.00
C ILE A 139 -6.08 12.63 9.64
N LEU A 140 -6.05 11.85 8.55
CA LEU A 140 -7.20 11.06 8.11
C LEU A 140 -7.63 10.03 9.16
N TYR A 141 -6.67 9.33 9.77
CA TYR A 141 -6.95 8.40 10.84
C TYR A 141 -7.57 9.10 12.06
N SER A 142 -7.02 10.26 12.47
CA SER A 142 -7.51 11.02 13.62
C SER A 142 -8.94 11.53 13.39
N VAL A 143 -9.24 12.10 12.22
CA VAL A 143 -10.59 12.57 11.87
C VAL A 143 -11.56 11.39 11.78
N GLY A 144 -11.17 10.28 11.16
CA GLY A 144 -11.98 9.06 11.11
C GLY A 144 -12.27 8.49 12.51
N PHE A 145 -11.30 8.55 13.42
CA PHE A 145 -11.43 8.10 14.81
C PHE A 145 -12.40 9.00 15.57
N ILE A 146 -12.28 10.31 15.46
CA ILE A 146 -13.21 11.26 16.10
C ILE A 146 -14.63 11.04 15.56
N THR A 147 -14.78 10.91 14.24
CA THR A 147 -16.08 10.74 13.59
C THR A 147 -16.75 9.42 13.97
N ARG A 148 -15.96 8.39 14.32
CA ARG A 148 -16.47 7.09 14.80
C ARG A 148 -17.22 7.20 16.13
N PHE A 149 -16.83 8.13 17.02
CA PHE A 149 -17.53 8.35 18.30
C PHE A 149 -18.75 9.27 18.19
N ILE A 150 -18.94 9.92 17.04
CA ILE A 150 -20.12 10.73 16.80
C ILE A 150 -21.30 9.79 16.54
N VAL A 151 -22.30 9.84 17.42
CA VAL A 151 -23.52 9.01 17.38
C VAL A 151 -24.49 9.52 16.31
N LEU A 152 -24.04 9.56 15.06
CA LEU A 152 -24.87 9.87 13.90
C LEU A 152 -24.64 8.80 12.82
N GLU A 153 -25.71 8.29 12.22
CA GLU A 153 -25.64 7.27 11.19
C GLU A 153 -24.82 7.73 9.96
N ARG A 154 -24.98 9.00 9.56
CA ARG A 154 -24.16 9.61 8.51
C ARG A 154 -22.69 9.70 8.89
N ALA A 155 -22.39 9.95 10.16
CA ALA A 155 -21.02 10.02 10.65
C ALA A 155 -20.32 8.66 10.56
N PHE A 156 -21.03 7.55 10.79
CA PHE A 156 -20.48 6.20 10.64
C PHE A 156 -20.03 5.89 9.19
N ILE A 157 -20.83 6.29 8.19
CA ILE A 157 -20.45 6.11 6.78
C ILE A 157 -19.19 6.92 6.48
N VAL A 158 -19.15 8.17 6.94
CA VAL A 158 -17.99 9.06 6.78
C VAL A 158 -16.76 8.49 7.48
N SER A 159 -16.89 7.98 8.72
CA SER A 159 -15.78 7.39 9.46
C SER A 159 -15.22 6.16 8.76
N LYS A 160 -16.08 5.31 8.18
CA LYS A 160 -15.65 4.15 7.37
C LYS A 160 -14.84 4.58 6.15
N ILE A 161 -15.32 5.60 5.42
CA ILE A 161 -14.63 6.12 4.23
C ILE A 161 -13.27 6.72 4.61
N LEU A 162 -13.21 7.53 5.67
CA LEU A 162 -11.97 8.12 6.17
C LEU A 162 -10.97 7.05 6.64
N MET A 163 -11.43 6.02 7.33
CA MET A 163 -10.60 4.90 7.76
C MET A 163 -10.06 4.09 6.59
N CYS A 164 -10.88 3.86 5.54
CA CYS A 164 -10.41 3.24 4.30
C CYS A 164 -9.34 4.08 3.61
N MET A 165 -9.50 5.41 3.56
CA MET A 165 -8.45 6.29 3.02
C MET A 165 -7.18 6.24 3.86
N ALA A 166 -7.29 6.24 5.20
CA ALA A 166 -6.15 6.07 6.10
C ALA A 166 -5.41 4.73 5.88
N LEU A 167 -6.13 3.64 5.59
CA LEU A 167 -5.54 2.34 5.23
C LEU A 167 -4.69 2.43 3.96
N ILE A 168 -5.14 3.19 2.95
CA ILE A 168 -4.39 3.40 1.70
C ILE A 168 -3.08 4.13 2.00
N PHE A 169 -3.11 5.22 2.78
CA PHE A 169 -1.90 5.95 3.16
C PHE A 169 -0.94 5.10 4.01
N CYS A 170 -1.45 4.30 4.95
CA CYS A 170 -0.63 3.32 5.68
C CYS A 170 0.01 2.27 4.74
N SER A 171 -0.69 1.85 3.68
CA SER A 171 -0.14 0.91 2.70
C SER A 171 0.98 1.54 1.87
N ILE A 172 0.91 2.85 1.58
CA ILE A 172 1.99 3.61 0.94
C ILE A 172 3.23 3.66 1.85
N ARG A 173 3.06 3.83 3.17
CA ARG A 173 4.17 3.74 4.14
C ARG A 173 4.85 2.36 4.11
N LEU A 174 4.09 1.28 3.95
CA LEU A 174 4.64 -0.08 3.79
C LEU A 174 5.54 -0.18 2.55
N LEU A 175 5.10 0.42 1.44
CA LEU A 175 5.89 0.47 0.20
C LEU A 175 7.20 1.24 0.38
N HIS A 176 7.17 2.38 1.08
CA HIS A 176 8.39 3.12 1.42
C HIS A 176 9.35 2.33 2.31
N LEU A 177 8.81 1.48 3.20
CA LEU A 177 9.62 0.60 4.04
C LEU A 177 10.31 -0.49 3.22
N PHE A 178 9.62 -1.08 2.24
CA PHE A 178 10.23 -2.03 1.31
C PHE A 178 11.29 -1.38 0.41
N ALA A 179 11.14 -0.10 0.09
CA ALA A 179 12.16 0.63 -0.66
C ALA A 179 13.49 0.79 0.10
N ALA A 180 13.49 0.66 1.43
CA ALA A 180 14.70 0.68 2.26
C ALA A 180 15.38 -0.70 2.38
N TYR A 181 14.75 -1.77 1.89
CA TYR A 181 15.31 -3.12 1.95
C TYR A 181 16.38 -3.32 0.87
N GLU A 182 17.55 -3.82 1.25
CA GLU A 182 18.77 -3.85 0.42
C GLU A 182 18.56 -4.50 -0.96
N SER A 183 17.78 -5.58 -1.04
CA SER A 183 17.54 -6.29 -2.31
C SER A 183 16.31 -5.81 -3.08
N LEU A 184 15.39 -5.08 -2.44
CA LEU A 184 14.11 -4.66 -3.06
C LEU A 184 14.09 -3.16 -3.39
N GLY A 185 14.87 -2.35 -2.70
CA GLY A 185 14.94 -0.91 -2.90
C GLY A 185 15.31 -0.49 -4.32
N PRO A 186 16.48 -0.91 -4.85
CA PRO A 186 16.88 -0.58 -6.22
C PRO A 186 15.88 -1.05 -7.27
N THR A 187 15.31 -2.24 -7.09
CA THR A 187 14.30 -2.82 -7.99
C THR A 187 13.00 -2.03 -7.95
N LEU A 188 12.49 -1.67 -6.77
CA LEU A 188 11.27 -0.87 -6.62
C LEU A 188 11.45 0.53 -7.22
N VAL A 189 12.55 1.21 -6.92
CA VAL A 189 12.84 2.55 -7.47
C VAL A 189 12.96 2.51 -9.00
N MET A 190 13.61 1.47 -9.55
CA MET A 190 13.70 1.28 -11.00
C MET A 190 12.32 1.05 -11.62
N ILE A 191 11.49 0.19 -11.03
CA ILE A 191 10.11 -0.04 -11.48
C ILE A 191 9.32 1.27 -11.45
N PHE A 192 9.32 2.02 -10.33
CA PHE A 192 8.60 3.28 -10.23
C PHE A 192 9.06 4.30 -11.28
N LYS A 193 10.36 4.43 -11.50
CA LYS A 193 10.91 5.35 -12.49
C LYS A 193 10.50 4.97 -13.91
N MET A 194 10.53 3.67 -14.24
CA MET A 194 10.12 3.17 -15.54
C MET A 194 8.60 3.29 -15.75
N THR A 195 7.80 2.98 -14.73
CA THR A 195 6.34 3.12 -14.76
C THR A 195 5.93 4.58 -14.88
N GLN A 196 6.52 5.50 -14.11
CA GLN A 196 6.19 6.92 -14.23
C GLN A 196 6.55 7.48 -15.61
N GLN A 197 7.71 7.12 -16.16
CA GLN A 197 8.14 7.66 -17.44
C GLN A 197 7.38 7.06 -18.62
N ALA A 198 7.23 5.74 -18.70
CA ALA A 198 6.60 5.08 -19.85
C ALA A 198 5.09 4.89 -19.67
N MET A 199 4.63 4.47 -18.48
CA MET A 199 3.23 4.16 -18.25
C MET A 199 2.37 5.43 -18.17
N LEU A 200 2.86 6.54 -17.61
CA LEU A 200 2.07 7.78 -17.58
C LEU A 200 1.83 8.32 -18.99
N ILE A 201 2.86 8.33 -19.84
CA ILE A 201 2.73 8.76 -21.24
C ILE A 201 1.75 7.83 -21.97
N PHE A 202 1.86 6.53 -21.77
CA PHE A 202 0.95 5.55 -22.39
C PHE A 202 -0.51 5.73 -21.94
N VAL A 203 -0.74 5.87 -20.62
CA VAL A 203 -2.09 6.11 -20.06
C VAL A 203 -2.66 7.44 -20.56
N PHE A 204 -1.84 8.48 -20.68
CA PHE A 204 -2.26 9.77 -21.22
C PHE A 204 -2.76 9.65 -22.66
N PHE A 205 -2.05 8.92 -23.53
CA PHE A 205 -2.52 8.66 -24.89
C PHE A 205 -3.80 7.81 -24.92
N ILE A 206 -3.92 6.80 -24.04
CA ILE A 206 -5.16 6.02 -23.90
C ILE A 206 -6.33 6.92 -23.47
N LEU A 207 -6.12 7.82 -22.51
CA LEU A 207 -7.16 8.75 -22.06
C LEU A 207 -7.65 9.65 -23.18
N ILE A 208 -6.73 10.23 -23.97
CA ILE A 208 -7.09 11.05 -25.14
C ILE A 208 -7.87 10.22 -26.17
N PHE A 209 -7.40 9.00 -26.45
CA PHE A 209 -8.07 8.11 -27.40
C PHE A 209 -9.49 7.75 -26.93
N LEU A 210 -9.64 7.36 -25.66
CA LEU A 210 -10.93 7.05 -25.05
C LEU A 210 -11.85 8.27 -25.02
N PHE A 211 -11.31 9.45 -24.72
CA PHE A 211 -12.07 10.70 -24.75
C PHE A 211 -12.60 11.01 -26.15
N SER A 212 -11.77 10.92 -27.18
CA SER A 212 -12.18 11.11 -28.57
C SER A 212 -13.23 10.07 -28.99
N PHE A 213 -13.00 8.79 -28.69
CA PHE A 213 -13.96 7.72 -28.99
C PHE A 213 -15.30 7.93 -28.28
N SER A 214 -15.26 8.39 -27.02
CA SER A 214 -16.47 8.71 -26.25
C SER A 214 -17.26 9.83 -26.92
N ILE A 215 -16.61 10.92 -27.32
CA ILE A 215 -17.25 12.04 -28.04
C ILE A 215 -17.83 11.59 -29.38
N THR A 216 -17.07 10.83 -30.17
CA THR A 216 -17.53 10.34 -31.48
C THR A 216 -18.73 9.40 -31.33
N SER A 217 -18.70 8.50 -30.35
CA SER A 217 -19.79 7.55 -30.10
C SER A 217 -21.07 8.28 -29.68
N VAL A 218 -20.97 9.26 -28.78
CA VAL A 218 -22.10 10.11 -28.38
C VAL A 218 -22.63 10.90 -29.58
N SER A 219 -21.76 11.51 -30.39
CA SER A 219 -22.14 12.30 -31.57
C SER A 219 -22.85 11.47 -32.65
N LEU A 220 -22.39 10.24 -32.88
CA LEU A 220 -22.96 9.34 -33.88
C LEU A 220 -24.34 8.82 -33.46
N LEU A 221 -24.51 8.48 -32.18
CA LEU A 221 -25.79 8.01 -31.63
C LEU A 221 -26.79 9.16 -31.42
N ALA A 222 -26.34 10.39 -31.17
CA ALA A 222 -27.17 11.56 -30.92
C ALA A 222 -27.56 12.33 -32.20
N THR A 223 -27.86 11.64 -33.31
CA THR A 223 -28.03 12.30 -34.62
C THR A 223 -29.27 13.22 -34.71
N THR A 224 -30.24 13.09 -33.81
CA THR A 224 -31.50 13.88 -33.83
C THR A 224 -32.02 14.26 -32.44
N SER A 225 -31.28 13.97 -31.37
CA SER A 225 -31.73 14.21 -30.00
C SER A 225 -31.41 15.64 -29.55
N GLN A 226 -32.44 16.44 -29.28
CA GLN A 226 -32.29 17.67 -28.52
C GLN A 226 -31.91 17.30 -27.08
N VAL A 227 -30.80 17.85 -26.57
CA VAL A 227 -30.41 17.68 -25.18
C VAL A 227 -31.37 18.51 -24.33
N ASN A 228 -32.36 17.86 -23.72
CA ASN A 228 -33.29 18.55 -22.84
C ASN A 228 -32.78 18.45 -21.39
N TRP A 229 -32.45 19.61 -20.82
CA TRP A 229 -32.05 19.71 -19.41
C TRP A 229 -33.33 19.76 -18.57
N THR A 230 -33.78 18.61 -18.10
CA THR A 230 -34.89 18.55 -17.14
C THR A 230 -34.32 18.66 -15.73
N TYR A 231 -34.77 19.68 -14.99
CA TYR A 231 -34.56 19.73 -13.55
C TYR A 231 -35.36 18.59 -12.92
N THR A 232 -34.70 17.73 -12.16
CA THR A 232 -35.40 16.75 -11.32
C THR A 232 -35.96 17.50 -10.11
N ASP A 233 -37.19 17.21 -9.70
CA ASP A 233 -37.90 17.91 -8.61
C ASP A 233 -37.15 17.92 -7.26
N ASP A 234 -36.08 17.12 -7.13
CA ASP A 234 -35.24 17.02 -5.93
C ASP A 234 -34.09 18.05 -5.87
N GLY A 235 -34.01 19.01 -6.79
CA GLY A 235 -33.14 20.20 -6.70
C GLY A 235 -31.62 19.97 -6.78
N HIS A 236 -31.15 18.71 -6.83
CA HIS A 236 -29.72 18.40 -6.68
C HIS A 236 -29.05 17.74 -7.89
N LEU A 237 -29.77 17.35 -8.95
CA LEU A 237 -29.15 16.72 -10.13
C LEU A 237 -29.76 17.19 -11.46
N LEU A 238 -28.91 17.76 -12.31
CA LEU A 238 -29.19 17.99 -13.74
C LEU A 238 -29.04 16.66 -14.47
N LYS A 239 -30.16 16.04 -14.87
CA LYS A 239 -30.13 14.80 -15.67
C LYS A 239 -30.23 15.16 -17.15
N ALA A 240 -29.13 15.02 -17.90
CA ALA A 240 -29.15 15.10 -19.35
C ALA A 240 -29.78 13.82 -19.90
N THR A 241 -31.01 13.91 -20.41
CA THR A 241 -31.72 12.76 -21.01
C THR A 241 -31.74 12.92 -22.51
N VAL A 242 -31.15 11.96 -23.22
CA VAL A 242 -31.18 11.87 -24.68
C VAL A 242 -32.38 10.99 -25.05
N ILE A 243 -33.47 11.57 -25.54
CA ILE A 243 -34.65 10.80 -25.98
C ILE A 243 -34.39 10.29 -27.41
N GLY A 244 -33.89 9.05 -27.50
CA GLY A 244 -33.83 8.27 -28.74
C GLY A 244 -35.06 7.39 -28.89
N ASN A 245 -35.52 7.18 -30.13
CA ASN A 245 -36.66 6.32 -30.43
C ASN A 245 -36.25 4.84 -30.30
N GLY A 246 -36.37 4.30 -29.09
CA GLY A 246 -36.10 2.89 -28.78
C GLY A 246 -35.04 2.71 -27.69
N SER A 247 -35.50 2.25 -26.53
CA SER A 247 -34.74 1.91 -25.30
C SER A 247 -33.98 3.06 -24.61
N ARG A 248 -34.27 3.22 -23.31
CA ARG A 248 -33.52 4.06 -22.37
C ARG A 248 -32.04 3.65 -22.36
N THR A 249 -31.19 4.35 -23.09
CA THR A 249 -29.73 4.22 -22.94
C THR A 249 -29.24 5.43 -22.15
N GLU A 250 -28.79 5.20 -20.92
CA GLU A 250 -28.18 6.26 -20.12
C GLU A 250 -26.87 6.68 -20.79
N MET A 251 -26.68 7.99 -20.96
CA MET A 251 -25.56 8.59 -21.72
C MET A 251 -24.16 8.24 -21.17
N TRP A 252 -24.11 7.67 -19.96
CA TRP A 252 -22.90 7.29 -19.23
C TRP A 252 -23.04 5.86 -18.69
N ASP A 253 -23.36 4.90 -19.54
CA ASP A 253 -23.32 3.50 -19.14
C ASP A 253 -21.85 3.06 -18.97
N TRP A 254 -21.42 2.95 -17.70
CA TRP A 254 -20.08 2.50 -17.29
C TRP A 254 -19.74 1.10 -17.82
N GLN A 255 -20.71 0.33 -18.28
CA GLN A 255 -20.52 -1.00 -18.84
C GLN A 255 -19.57 -0.98 -20.05
N LEU A 256 -19.78 -0.06 -20.99
CA LEU A 256 -19.03 0.00 -22.24
C LEU A 256 -17.58 0.45 -22.03
N PHE A 257 -17.36 1.39 -21.11
CA PHE A 257 -16.01 1.78 -20.68
C PHE A 257 -15.27 0.62 -20.00
N ARG A 258 -15.98 -0.12 -19.12
CA ARG A 258 -15.43 -1.32 -18.46
C ARG A 258 -15.04 -2.39 -19.49
N ASP A 259 -15.88 -2.59 -20.51
CA ASP A 259 -15.64 -3.59 -21.57
C ASP A 259 -14.48 -3.19 -22.48
N VAL A 260 -14.33 -1.91 -22.82
CA VAL A 260 -13.20 -1.40 -23.60
C VAL A 260 -11.89 -1.52 -22.81
N ILE A 261 -11.90 -1.19 -21.52
CA ILE A 261 -10.73 -1.38 -20.64
C ILE A 261 -10.41 -2.85 -20.49
N ASN A 262 -11.40 -3.71 -20.22
CA ASN A 262 -11.20 -5.14 -20.09
C ASN A 262 -10.66 -5.76 -21.38
N TRP A 263 -11.16 -5.33 -22.55
CA TRP A 263 -10.64 -5.76 -23.83
C TRP A 263 -9.20 -5.27 -24.06
N GLY A 264 -8.89 -4.02 -23.72
CA GLY A 264 -7.54 -3.46 -23.80
C GLY A 264 -6.55 -4.18 -22.89
N ILE A 265 -6.92 -4.43 -21.62
CA ILE A 265 -6.13 -5.18 -20.64
C ILE A 265 -5.96 -6.63 -21.10
N TRP A 266 -7.02 -7.30 -21.57
CA TRP A 266 -6.95 -8.66 -22.10
C TRP A 266 -6.04 -8.73 -23.33
N LYS A 267 -6.03 -7.71 -24.18
CA LYS A 267 -5.19 -7.66 -25.37
C LYS A 267 -3.72 -7.33 -25.08
N VAL A 268 -3.45 -6.60 -24.01
CA VAL A 268 -2.09 -6.23 -23.56
C VAL A 268 -1.46 -7.31 -22.67
N PHE A 269 -2.26 -7.98 -21.83
CA PHE A 269 -1.77 -8.95 -20.83
C PHE A 269 -2.18 -10.41 -21.11
N GLY A 270 -3.14 -10.66 -22.01
CA GLY A 270 -3.68 -12.00 -22.28
C GLY A 270 -2.82 -12.90 -23.16
N GLN A 271 -1.53 -12.59 -23.34
CA GLN A 271 -0.57 -13.49 -24.00
C GLN A 271 0.18 -14.41 -23.03
N ILE A 272 -0.12 -14.36 -21.73
CA ILE A 272 0.48 -15.26 -20.75
C ILE A 272 -0.54 -16.37 -20.42
N ASP A 273 -0.33 -17.50 -21.08
CA ASP A 273 -0.76 -18.87 -20.77
C ASP A 273 -2.26 -19.21 -20.77
N GLU A 274 -2.78 -19.62 -21.93
CA GLU A 274 -3.68 -20.78 -21.96
C GLU A 274 -2.86 -22.04 -22.27
N PRO A 275 -2.75 -23.02 -21.34
CA PRO A 275 -2.23 -24.32 -21.70
C PRO A 275 -3.20 -24.96 -22.69
N ILE A 276 -2.67 -25.31 -23.87
CA ILE A 276 -3.36 -26.02 -24.95
C ILE A 276 -4.05 -27.26 -24.35
N ASN A 277 -5.35 -27.14 -24.07
CA ASN A 277 -6.15 -28.25 -23.60
C ASN A 277 -6.33 -29.22 -24.77
N ASN A 278 -5.59 -30.33 -24.73
CA ASN A 278 -5.59 -31.45 -25.67
C ASN A 278 -6.93 -32.22 -25.78
N SER A 279 -8.05 -31.58 -25.42
CA SER A 279 -9.41 -32.10 -25.58
C SER A 279 -10.01 -31.74 -26.94
N VAL A 280 -9.63 -30.59 -27.55
CA VAL A 280 -10.17 -30.16 -28.86
C VAL A 280 -9.46 -30.84 -30.03
N SER A 281 -8.14 -31.06 -29.95
CA SER A 281 -7.38 -31.76 -31.01
C SER A 281 -7.83 -33.22 -31.19
N ARG A 282 -8.26 -33.90 -30.11
CA ARG A 282 -8.82 -35.25 -30.20
C ARG A 282 -10.21 -35.30 -30.85
N LYS A 283 -10.98 -34.21 -30.81
CA LYS A 283 -12.28 -34.12 -31.49
C LYS A 283 -12.11 -34.06 -33.01
N PHE A 284 -11.16 -33.24 -33.50
CA PHE A 284 -10.86 -33.15 -34.93
C PHE A 284 -10.23 -34.43 -35.51
N HIS A 285 -9.42 -35.16 -34.73
CA HIS A 285 -8.85 -36.43 -35.20
C HIS A 285 -9.90 -37.57 -35.25
N LYS A 286 -10.96 -37.51 -34.43
CA LYS A 286 -12.07 -38.47 -34.47
C LYS A 286 -13.03 -38.22 -35.64
N GLU A 287 -13.34 -36.97 -35.96
CA GLU A 287 -14.18 -36.65 -37.13
C GLU A 287 -13.50 -37.00 -38.46
N LYS A 288 -12.17 -36.81 -38.58
CA LYS A 288 -11.44 -37.15 -39.80
C LYS A 288 -11.39 -38.66 -40.10
N LYS A 289 -11.62 -39.52 -39.09
CA LYS A 289 -11.75 -40.98 -39.28
C LYS A 289 -13.15 -41.43 -39.68
N MET A 290 -14.19 -40.60 -39.47
CA MET A 290 -15.57 -40.96 -39.84
C MET A 290 -15.96 -40.52 -41.26
N CYS A 291 -15.19 -39.65 -41.91
CA CYS A 291 -15.42 -39.26 -43.31
C CYS A 291 -14.66 -40.11 -44.35
N ASN A 292 -13.95 -41.17 -43.94
CA ASN A 292 -13.19 -42.07 -44.83
C ASN A 292 -13.66 -43.53 -44.75
N LEU A 293 -14.96 -43.74 -44.50
CA LEU A 293 -15.65 -45.04 -44.61
C LEU A 293 -16.93 -44.88 -45.43
#